data_AF-A0A1H1KMU4-F1
#
_entry.id   AF-A0A1H1KMU4-F1
#
_cell.length_a   1.000
_cell.length_b   1.000
_cell.length_c   1.000
_cell.angle_alpha   90.00
_cell.angle_beta   90.00
_cell.angle_gamma   90.00
#
_symmetry.space_group_name_H-M   'P 1'
#
loop_
_entity.id
_entity.type
_entity.pdbx_description
1 polymer ?
#
loop_
_entity_poly.entity_id
_entity_poly.type
_entity_poly.pdbx_seq_one_letter_code
_entity_poly.pdbx_strand_id
1 'polypeptide(L)'
;MKIAVIGGPGLIGSKTVAILRQGGHEVVAASPKGGVNTVTGEGLEEAMAGAKVVIDLSNAPSFRRERRHGIARPAVFPRTSVSGSPELRILAPM
;
A
#
# COMPACT_ATOMS: atom_id res chain seq x y z
N MET A 1 -13.26 -14.04 -1.82
CA MET A 1 -12.36 -13.45 -2.84
C MET A 1 -10.97 -13.29 -2.25
N LYS A 2 -9.91 -13.35 -3.07
CA LYS A 2 -8.53 -13.12 -2.61
C LYS A 2 -8.17 -11.64 -2.67
N ILE A 3 -7.70 -11.09 -1.55
CA ILE A 3 -7.36 -9.67 -1.37
C ILE A 3 -5.94 -9.57 -0.82
N ALA A 4 -5.09 -8.77 -1.46
CA ALA A 4 -3.78 -8.42 -0.92
C ALA A 4 -3.86 -7.09 -0.16
N VAL A 5 -3.31 -7.05 1.05
CA VAL A 5 -3.28 -5.85 1.90
C VAL A 5 -1.83 -5.48 2.18
N ILE A 6 -1.34 -4.40 1.55
CA ILE A 6 -0.01 -3.85 1.81
C ILE A 6 -0.06 -3.03 3.09
N GLY A 7 0.92 -3.24 3.97
CA GLY A 7 0.88 -2.68 5.32
C GLY A 7 -0.06 -3.44 6.26
N GLY A 8 -0.39 -4.70 5.94
CA GLY A 8 -1.33 -5.54 6.69
C GLY A 8 -1.05 -5.67 8.21
N PRO A 9 0.22 -5.77 8.68
CA PRO A 9 0.51 -5.78 10.11
C PRO A 9 0.41 -4.41 10.81
N GLY A 10 0.18 -3.31 10.09
CA GLY A 10 0.09 -1.95 10.65
C GLY A 10 -1.19 -1.71 11.45
N LEU A 11 -1.31 -0.54 12.08
CA LEU A 11 -2.46 -0.18 12.93
C LEU A 11 -3.81 -0.30 12.19
N ILE A 12 -3.88 0.26 10.97
CA ILE A 12 -5.10 0.18 10.15
C ILE A 12 -5.16 -1.18 9.45
N GLY A 13 -4.03 -1.63 8.88
CA GLY A 13 -3.95 -2.91 8.17
C GLY A 13 -4.44 -4.09 9.00
N SER A 14 -4.08 -4.17 10.29
CA SER A 14 -4.45 -5.30 11.14
C SER A 14 -5.96 -5.37 11.35
N LYS A 15 -6.62 -4.22 11.54
CA LYS A 15 -8.08 -4.11 11.63
C LYS A 15 -8.75 -4.46 10.31
N THR A 16 -8.25 -3.92 9.19
CA THR A 16 -8.76 -4.21 7.84
C THR A 16 -8.66 -5.70 7.52
N VAL A 17 -7.52 -6.34 7.79
CA VAL A 17 -7.32 -7.78 7.58
C VAL A 17 -8.31 -8.59 8.42
N ALA A 18 -8.52 -8.22 9.69
CA ALA A 18 -9.48 -8.91 10.55
C ALA A 18 -10.92 -8.83 10.00
N ILE A 19 -11.37 -7.63 9.60
CA ILE A 19 -12.70 -7.39 9.04
C ILE A 19 -12.89 -8.16 7.73
N LEU A 20 -11.93 -8.11 6.82
CA LEU A 20 -12.03 -8.80 5.52
C LEU A 20 -12.08 -10.32 5.69
N ARG A 21 -11.28 -10.87 6.62
CA ARG A 21 -11.33 -12.30 6.94
C ARG A 21 -12.66 -12.70 7.56
N GLN A 22 -13.23 -11.89 8.47
CA GLN A 22 -14.56 -12.10 9.02
C GLN A 22 -15.65 -12.07 7.92
N GLY A 23 -15.46 -11.27 6.88
CA GLY A 23 -16.31 -11.25 5.69
C GLY A 23 -16.14 -12.45 4.75
N GLY A 24 -15.35 -13.47 5.11
CA GLY A 24 -15.13 -14.66 4.30
C GLY A 24 -14.20 -14.45 3.10
N HIS A 25 -13.35 -13.40 3.15
CA HIS A 25 -12.33 -13.18 2.12
C HIS A 25 -11.01 -13.87 2.49
N GLU A 26 -10.31 -14.37 1.49
CA GLU A 26 -8.94 -14.82 1.62
C GLU A 26 -8.04 -13.57 1.60
N VAL A 27 -7.25 -13.36 2.65
CA VAL A 27 -6.47 -12.13 2.81
C VAL A 27 -5.00 -12.42 2.99
N VAL A 28 -4.19 -11.89 2.07
CA VAL A 28 -2.72 -11.90 2.13
C VAL A 28 -2.27 -10.56 2.71
N ALA A 29 -1.61 -10.59 3.88
CA ALA A 29 -1.06 -9.41 4.52
C ALA A 29 0.41 -9.23 4.11
N ALA A 30 0.71 -8.23 3.30
CA ALA A 30 2.05 -7.92 2.80
C ALA A 30 2.72 -6.84 3.66
N SER A 31 4.00 -7.05 4.00
CA SER A 31 4.84 -6.04 4.64
C SER A 31 6.32 -6.37 4.50
N PRO A 32 7.23 -5.38 4.64
CA PRO A 32 8.67 -5.64 4.57
C PRO A 32 9.14 -6.64 5.62
N LYS A 33 8.57 -6.60 6.82
CA LYS A 33 8.86 -7.57 7.90
C LYS A 33 8.43 -9.00 7.54
N GLY A 34 7.46 -9.15 6.64
CA GLY A 34 6.98 -10.42 6.11
C GLY A 34 7.61 -10.78 4.76
N GLY A 35 8.71 -10.14 4.36
CA GLY A 35 9.41 -10.44 3.10
C GLY A 35 8.77 -9.83 1.86
N VAL A 36 7.83 -8.89 1.99
CA VAL A 36 7.20 -8.22 0.85
C VAL A 36 7.53 -6.72 0.87
N ASN A 37 8.30 -6.26 -0.10
CA ASN A 37 8.74 -4.87 -0.20
C ASN A 37 8.22 -4.23 -1.49
N THR A 38 7.32 -3.27 -1.35
CA THR A 38 6.69 -2.56 -2.47
C THR A 38 7.61 -1.54 -3.15
N VAL A 39 8.73 -1.18 -2.53
CA VAL A 39 9.72 -0.25 -3.10
C VAL A 39 10.72 -1.00 -3.97
N THR A 40 11.22 -2.15 -3.51
CA THR A 40 12.18 -2.97 -4.27
C THR A 40 11.50 -3.97 -5.19
N GLY A 41 10.22 -4.29 -4.95
CA GLY A 41 9.46 -5.32 -5.67
C GLY A 41 9.63 -6.73 -5.09
N GLU A 42 10.47 -6.92 -4.07
CA GLU A 42 10.73 -8.22 -3.45
C GLU A 42 9.43 -8.83 -2.88
N GLY A 43 9.17 -10.09 -3.23
CA GLY A 43 8.01 -10.85 -2.74
C GLY A 43 6.64 -10.34 -3.19
N LEU A 44 6.60 -9.34 -4.09
CA LEU A 44 5.37 -8.67 -4.49
C LEU A 44 4.55 -9.53 -5.47
N GLU A 45 5.21 -10.27 -6.36
CA GLU A 45 4.55 -11.16 -7.32
C GLU A 45 3.76 -12.25 -6.60
N GLU A 46 4.40 -12.95 -5.65
CA GLU A 46 3.76 -14.01 -4.87
C GLU A 46 2.66 -13.44 -3.96
N ALA A 47 2.88 -12.27 -3.36
CA ALA A 47 1.88 -11.63 -2.50
C ALA A 47 0.62 -11.20 -3.27
N MET A 48 0.75 -10.81 -4.53
CA MET A 48 -0.36 -10.38 -5.38
C MET A 48 -0.92 -11.51 -6.25
N ALA A 49 -0.29 -12.68 -6.29
CA ALA A 49 -0.70 -13.80 -7.14
C ALA A 49 -2.17 -14.20 -6.88
N GLY A 50 -3.00 -14.04 -7.90
CA GLY A 50 -4.44 -14.34 -7.84
C GLY A 50 -5.27 -13.38 -7.00
N ALA A 51 -4.69 -12.30 -6.47
CA ALA A 51 -5.44 -11.26 -5.77
C ALA A 51 -6.38 -10.54 -6.76
N LYS A 52 -7.65 -10.41 -6.39
CA LYS A 52 -8.66 -9.68 -7.17
C LYS A 52 -8.75 -8.21 -6.77
N VAL A 53 -8.25 -7.88 -5.59
CA VAL A 53 -8.22 -6.51 -5.06
C VAL A 53 -6.90 -6.33 -4.31
N VAL A 54 -6.27 -5.18 -4.48
CA VAL A 54 -5.13 -4.76 -3.68
C VAL A 54 -5.52 -3.51 -2.89
N ILE A 55 -5.29 -3.56 -1.58
CA ILE A 55 -5.52 -2.46 -0.65
C ILE A 55 -4.17 -2.00 -0.14
N ASP A 56 -3.76 -0.78 -0.49
CA ASP A 56 -2.51 -0.20 0.01
C ASP A 56 -2.76 0.69 1.23
N LEU A 57 -2.19 0.26 2.36
CA LEU A 57 -2.20 0.96 3.65
C LEU A 57 -0.78 1.25 4.13
N SER A 58 0.22 1.14 3.25
CA SER A 58 1.57 1.57 3.58
C SER A 58 1.57 3.07 3.84
N ASN A 59 2.20 3.48 4.94
CA ASN A 59 2.40 4.90 5.19
C ASN A 59 3.50 5.36 4.24
N ALA A 60 3.13 5.98 3.12
CA ALA A 60 4.12 6.55 2.22
C ALA A 60 4.93 7.59 3.01
N PRO A 61 6.28 7.51 3.03
CA PRO A 61 7.07 8.56 3.64
C PRO A 61 6.67 9.89 3.01
N SER A 62 6.24 10.85 3.84
CA SER A 62 5.97 12.19 3.35
C SER A 62 7.30 12.72 2.81
N PHE A 63 7.30 13.08 1.53
CA PHE A 63 8.47 13.65 0.88
C PHE A 63 8.72 15.03 1.51
N ARG A 64 9.45 15.09 2.63
CA ARG A 64 9.97 16.36 3.13
C ARG A 64 10.98 16.82 2.08
N ARG A 65 10.59 17.81 1.28
CA ARG A 65 11.51 18.49 0.37
C ARG A 65 12.66 19.07 1.20
N GLU A 66 13.79 18.38 1.26
CA GLU A 66 15.05 19.08 1.47
C GLU A 66 15.25 19.94 0.21
N ARG A 67 15.14 21.26 0.37
CA ARG A 67 15.45 22.18 -0.73
C ARG A 67 16.94 22.08 -1.03
N ARG A 68 17.32 21.32 -2.05
CA ARG A 68 18.59 21.52 -2.75
C ARG A 68 18.32 22.33 -4.01
N HIS A 69 19.05 23.43 -4.15
CA HIS A 69 19.00 24.30 -5.32
C HIS A 69 19.29 23.49 -6.59
N GLY A 70 18.34 23.46 -7.54
CA GLY A 70 18.53 22.86 -8.87
C GLY A 70 17.34 22.07 -9.39
N ILE A 71 16.48 22.75 -10.15
CA ILE A 71 15.51 22.24 -11.15
C ILE A 71 14.72 20.98 -10.74
N ALA A 72 13.57 21.18 -10.09
CA ALA A 72 12.55 20.14 -9.93
C ALA A 72 11.72 20.03 -11.22
N ARG A 73 11.75 18.85 -11.86
CA ARG A 73 10.80 18.52 -12.95
C ARG A 73 9.37 18.45 -12.38
N PRO A 74 8.33 18.86 -13.13
CA PRO A 74 6.97 18.79 -12.63
C PRO A 74 6.51 17.33 -12.63
N ALA A 75 6.44 16.73 -11.44
CA ALA A 75 5.62 15.55 -11.25
C ALA A 75 4.15 15.99 -11.32
N VAL A 76 3.44 15.53 -12.35
CA VAL A 76 1.99 15.66 -12.45
C VAL A 76 1.39 14.74 -11.39
N PHE A 77 1.07 15.29 -10.23
CA PHE A 77 0.30 14.59 -9.19
C PHE A 77 -1.20 14.86 -9.44
N PRO A 78 -2.06 13.83 -9.53
CA PRO A 78 -3.50 14.04 -9.47
C PRO A 78 -3.88 14.65 -8.12
N ARG A 79 -4.82 15.60 -8.16
CA ARG A 79 -5.27 16.39 -7.02
C ARG A 79 -6.00 15.52 -6.01
N THR A 80 -5.28 15.05 -4.99
CA THR A 80 -5.71 14.91 -3.59
C THR A 80 -4.57 14.22 -2.84
N SER A 81 -3.75 14.99 -2.15
CA SER A 81 -2.85 14.45 -1.12
C SER A 81 -2.79 15.47 -0.01
N VAL A 82 -3.44 15.16 1.11
CA VAL A 82 -3.24 15.88 2.37
C VAL A 82 -2.22 15.09 3.15
N SER A 83 -1.12 15.76 3.53
CA SER A 83 0.05 15.11 4.08
C SER A 83 -0.24 14.46 5.44
N GLY A 84 0.17 13.20 5.62
CA GLY A 84 0.31 12.58 6.94
C GLY A 84 -0.85 11.71 7.43
N SER A 85 -1.85 11.44 6.60
CA SER A 85 -2.93 10.49 6.91
C SER A 85 -2.80 9.25 6.01
N PRO A 86 -3.00 8.03 6.54
CA PRO A 86 -3.07 6.83 5.71
C PRO A 86 -4.29 6.93 4.79
N GLU A 87 -4.05 7.17 3.50
CA GLU A 87 -5.09 7.16 2.47
C GLU A 87 -5.35 5.72 2.02
N LEU A 88 -6.59 5.25 2.18
CA LEU A 88 -7.03 3.98 1.61
C LEU A 88 -7.01 4.08 0.08
N ARG A 89 -6.05 3.41 -0.57
CA ARG A 89 -6.02 3.30 -2.03
C ARG A 89 -6.49 1.90 -2.44
N ILE A 90 -7.65 1.85 -3.09
CA ILE A 90 -8.18 0.63 -3.72
C ILE A 90 -7.60 0.59 -5.14
N LEU A 91 -6.68 -0.33 -5.38
CA LEU A 91 -6.13 -0.56 -6.72
C LEU A 91 -6.95 -1.68 -7.38
N ALA A 92 -7.64 -1.36 -8.47
CA ALA A 92 -8.27 -2.35 -9.33
C ALA A 92 -7.18 -3.04 -10.16
N PRO A 93 -7.09 -4.38 -10.18
CA PRO A 93 -6.16 -5.07 -11.08
C PRO A 93 -6.63 -4.90 -12.54
N MET A 94 -5.68 -4.74 -13.45
CA MET A 94 -5.91 -4.84 -14.90
C MET A 94 -6.17 -6.29 -15.32
#